data_AF-A0AAV9CMV3-F1
#
_entry.id   AF-A0AAV9CMV3-F1
#
_cell.length_a   1.000
_cell.length_b   1.000
_cell.length_c   1.000
_cell.angle_alpha   90.00
_cell.angle_beta   90.00
_cell.angle_gamma   90.00
#
_symmetry.space_group_name_H-M   'P 1'
#
loop_
_entity.id
_entity.type
_entity.pdbx_description
1 polymer ?
#
loop_
_entity_poly.entity_id
_entity_poly.type
_entity_poly.pdbx_seq_one_letter_code
_entity_poly.pdbx_strand_id
1 'polypeptide(L)'
;MKTLVHFGAPEKILVDGKPHLGTDKLIPLLRNFRQHLQSLGVNIQFGTRLDDLIIQDSQIVGIKCSDARDGCHSDTRNLMFDRVILAVGHSARDVYRMLLHHNVNLMPKDFSVGLRVEHPQELINSIQYSSLASEVRDGRGKVPVADYKVVKYVNEENVEPTNTSGELNRSCYSFCMCPGGQVVLTSTDPSELCINGMSFSRRASKWANSALVVTVFLAGFWCFGMSWTSCWC
;
A
#
# COMPACT_ATOMS: atom_id res chain seq x y z
N MET A 1 3.32 15.24 -10.23
CA MET A 1 4.15 15.97 -9.24
C MET A 1 3.77 17.45 -9.10
N LYS A 2 3.63 18.26 -10.18
CA LYS A 2 3.24 19.68 -10.08
C LYS A 2 1.95 19.92 -9.27
N THR A 3 0.94 19.07 -9.44
CA THR A 3 -0.29 19.08 -8.64
C THR A 3 -0.01 18.93 -7.14
N LEU A 4 0.89 18.03 -6.74
CA LEU A 4 1.25 17.85 -5.33
C LEU A 4 1.90 19.12 -4.76
N VAL A 5 2.77 19.77 -5.53
CA VAL A 5 3.39 21.05 -5.14
C VAL A 5 2.34 22.14 -4.99
N HIS A 6 1.43 22.26 -5.96
CA HIS A 6 0.31 23.20 -5.90
C HIS A 6 -0.52 23.06 -4.60
N PHE A 7 -0.65 21.85 -4.07
CA PHE A 7 -1.36 21.58 -2.82
C PHE A 7 -0.48 21.52 -1.56
N GLY A 8 0.80 21.90 -1.65
CA GLY A 8 1.66 22.10 -0.48
C GLY A 8 2.84 21.12 -0.34
N ALA A 9 3.13 20.30 -1.35
CA ALA A 9 4.39 19.57 -1.37
C ALA A 9 5.58 20.51 -1.64
N PRO A 10 6.79 20.23 -1.09
CA PRO A 10 7.98 21.01 -1.38
C PRO A 10 8.36 20.99 -2.86
N GLU A 11 8.74 22.12 -3.46
CA GLU A 11 9.11 22.20 -4.89
C GLU A 11 10.24 21.25 -5.29
N LYS A 12 11.15 20.94 -4.36
CA LYS A 12 12.26 20.01 -4.60
C LYS A 12 11.81 18.64 -5.13
N ILE A 13 10.59 18.19 -4.85
CA ILE A 13 10.09 16.91 -5.38
C ILE A 13 10.00 16.88 -6.92
N LEU A 14 10.08 18.05 -7.57
CA LEU A 14 10.08 18.18 -9.03
C LEU A 14 11.45 17.88 -9.64
N VAL A 15 12.51 17.95 -8.85
CA VAL A 15 13.91 17.81 -9.32
C VAL A 15 14.68 16.70 -8.61
N ASP A 16 14.26 16.30 -7.40
CA ASP A 16 14.87 15.20 -6.66
C ASP A 16 14.79 13.89 -7.46
N GLY A 17 15.92 13.17 -7.59
CA GLY A 17 15.95 11.88 -8.29
C GLY A 17 15.19 10.75 -7.59
N LYS A 18 14.96 10.89 -6.28
CA LYS A 18 14.15 9.97 -5.46
C LYS A 18 13.26 10.78 -4.51
N PRO A 19 12.22 11.45 -5.03
CA PRO A 19 11.43 12.39 -4.25
C PRO A 19 10.70 11.67 -3.12
N HIS A 20 10.69 12.30 -1.94
CA HIS A 20 10.00 11.78 -0.77
C HIS A 20 9.28 12.91 -0.04
N LEU A 21 7.98 12.72 0.16
CA LEU A 21 7.16 13.71 0.84
C LEU A 21 7.16 13.51 2.35
N GLY A 22 6.98 12.25 2.79
CA GLY A 22 6.80 11.89 4.20
C GLY A 22 5.37 12.11 4.71
N THR A 23 4.97 11.31 5.69
CA THR A 23 3.60 11.30 6.22
C THR A 23 3.16 12.65 6.79
N ASP A 24 4.06 13.36 7.47
CA ASP A 24 3.83 14.68 8.07
C ASP A 24 3.48 15.76 7.03
N LYS A 25 4.01 15.64 5.81
CA LYS A 25 3.71 16.58 4.71
C LYS A 25 2.52 16.12 3.87
N LEU A 26 2.28 14.82 3.80
CA LEU A 26 1.13 14.26 3.07
C LEU A 26 -0.20 14.67 3.70
N ILE A 27 -0.32 14.63 5.03
CA ILE A 27 -1.57 14.97 5.74
C ILE A 27 -2.09 16.38 5.40
N PRO A 28 -1.30 17.47 5.57
CA PRO A 28 -1.78 18.80 5.22
C PRO A 28 -2.05 18.97 3.72
N LEU A 29 -1.24 18.33 2.86
CA LEU A 29 -1.47 18.33 1.41
C LEU A 29 -2.84 17.74 1.05
N LEU A 30 -3.20 16.60 1.62
CA LEU A 30 -4.50 15.96 1.38
C LEU A 30 -5.66 16.81 1.91
N ARG A 31 -5.46 17.55 3.01
CA ARG A 31 -6.47 18.52 3.51
C ARG A 31 -6.69 19.66 2.53
N ASN A 32 -5.62 20.20 1.94
CA ASN A 32 -5.71 21.26 0.92
C ASN A 32 -6.41 20.74 -0.34
N PHE A 33 -6.05 19.53 -0.79
CA PHE A 33 -6.70 18.88 -1.93
C PHE A 33 -8.20 18.70 -1.70
N ARG A 34 -8.59 18.21 -0.52
CA ARG A 34 -9.98 18.05 -0.12
C ARG A 34 -10.74 19.38 -0.15
N GLN A 35 -10.18 20.44 0.46
CA GLN A 35 -10.80 21.77 0.48
C GLN A 35 -11.00 22.33 -0.93
N HIS A 36 -10.03 22.12 -1.81
CA HIS A 36 -10.14 22.53 -3.20
C HIS A 36 -11.26 21.78 -3.94
N LEU A 37 -11.34 20.46 -3.80
CA LEU A 37 -12.45 19.69 -4.37
C LEU A 37 -13.81 20.18 -3.84
N GLN A 38 -13.92 20.45 -2.54
CA GLN A 38 -15.14 20.99 -1.94
C GLN A 38 -15.49 22.39 -2.50
N SER A 39 -14.49 23.26 -2.73
CA SER A 39 -14.74 24.56 -3.37
C SER A 39 -15.21 24.46 -4.82
N LEU A 40 -14.91 23.34 -5.50
CA LEU A 40 -15.41 23.03 -6.84
C LEU A 40 -16.78 22.35 -6.84
N GLY A 41 -17.41 22.22 -5.66
CA GLY A 41 -18.74 21.59 -5.53
C GLY A 41 -18.71 20.07 -5.37
N VAL A 42 -17.53 19.45 -5.18
CA VAL A 42 -17.45 18.01 -4.92
C VAL A 42 -17.92 17.71 -3.50
N ASN A 43 -18.96 16.86 -3.39
CA ASN A 43 -19.42 16.36 -2.10
C ASN A 43 -18.54 15.18 -1.64
N ILE A 44 -17.94 15.30 -0.45
CA ILE A 44 -17.06 14.27 0.15
C ILE A 44 -17.67 13.81 1.46
N GLN A 45 -18.09 12.55 1.52
CA GLN A 45 -18.77 11.96 2.68
C GLN A 45 -17.87 10.92 3.38
N PHE A 46 -17.23 11.32 4.47
CA PHE A 46 -16.50 10.39 5.34
C PHE A 46 -17.48 9.57 6.18
N GLY A 47 -17.04 8.40 6.65
CA GLY A 47 -17.90 7.51 7.44
C GLY A 47 -19.07 6.94 6.64
N THR A 48 -19.02 6.97 5.31
CA THR A 48 -20.03 6.36 4.44
C THR A 48 -19.40 5.17 3.73
N ARG A 49 -19.85 3.96 4.05
CA ARG A 49 -19.35 2.72 3.46
C ARG A 49 -20.25 2.29 2.31
N LEU A 50 -19.66 1.89 1.18
CA LEU A 50 -20.39 1.20 0.10
C LEU A 50 -20.75 -0.21 0.56
N ASP A 51 -22.03 -0.56 0.52
CA ASP A 51 -22.51 -1.90 0.85
C ASP A 51 -22.93 -2.69 -0.39
N ASP A 52 -23.55 -2.00 -1.37
CA ASP A 52 -24.06 -2.66 -2.57
C ASP A 52 -24.16 -1.72 -3.78
N LEU A 53 -24.29 -2.30 -4.98
CA LEU A 53 -24.62 -1.60 -6.22
C LEU A 53 -26.11 -1.72 -6.53
N ILE A 54 -26.72 -0.64 -7.02
CA ILE A 54 -28.10 -0.67 -7.52
C ILE A 54 -28.02 -0.85 -9.04
N ILE A 55 -28.50 -1.99 -9.54
CA ILE A 55 -28.44 -2.36 -10.95
C ILE A 55 -29.86 -2.50 -11.50
N GLN A 56 -30.14 -1.84 -12.62
CA GLN A 56 -31.38 -1.92 -13.38
C GLN A 56 -31.04 -2.11 -14.85
N ASP A 57 -31.68 -3.07 -15.53
CA ASP A 57 -31.44 -3.36 -16.96
C ASP A 57 -29.95 -3.51 -17.32
N SER A 58 -29.21 -4.22 -16.47
CA SER A 58 -27.74 -4.42 -16.58
C SER A 58 -26.91 -3.13 -16.53
N GLN A 59 -27.47 -2.02 -16.04
CA GLN A 59 -26.78 -0.75 -15.81
C GLN A 59 -26.77 -0.39 -14.33
N ILE A 60 -25.63 0.14 -13.86
CA ILE A 60 -25.53 0.69 -12.51
C ILE A 60 -26.24 2.05 -12.51
N VAL A 61 -27.23 2.19 -11.63
CA VAL A 61 -28.03 3.42 -11.46
C VAL A 61 -27.82 4.07 -10.09
N GLY A 62 -27.03 3.46 -9.21
CA GLY A 62 -26.75 3.98 -7.90
C GLY A 62 -25.97 3.03 -7.01
N ILE A 63 -25.87 3.41 -5.74
CA ILE A 63 -25.20 2.66 -4.68
C ILE A 63 -26.08 2.59 -3.44
N LYS A 64 -25.91 1.52 -2.68
CA LYS A 64 -26.40 1.37 -1.32
C LYS A 64 -25.24 1.59 -0.36
N CYS A 65 -25.43 2.42 0.65
CA CYS A 65 -24.39 2.74 1.62
C CYS A 65 -24.91 2.88 3.04
N SER A 66 -24.07 2.57 4.02
CA SER A 66 -24.35 2.73 5.45
C SER A 66 -23.36 3.69 6.12
N ASP A 67 -23.70 4.12 7.33
CA ASP A 67 -22.71 4.75 8.21
C ASP A 67 -21.69 3.70 8.65
N ALA A 68 -20.39 3.97 8.44
CA ALA A 68 -19.31 3.07 8.84
C ALA A 68 -19.05 3.07 10.35
N ARG A 69 -19.59 4.07 11.07
CA ARG A 69 -19.50 4.19 12.53
C ARG A 69 -20.57 3.35 13.23
N ASP A 70 -21.63 3.00 12.52
CA ASP A 70 -22.67 2.12 13.01
C ASP A 70 -22.31 0.67 12.67
N GLY A 71 -21.85 -0.08 13.67
CA GLY A 71 -21.51 -1.50 13.52
C GLY A 71 -22.71 -2.39 13.18
N CYS A 72 -23.94 -1.86 13.25
CA CYS A 72 -25.18 -2.60 13.04
C CYS A 72 -25.70 -2.50 11.58
N HIS A 73 -25.12 -1.63 10.74
CA HIS A 73 -25.64 -1.30 9.40
C HIS A 73 -27.12 -0.87 9.39
N SER A 74 -27.61 -0.30 10.49
CA SER A 74 -29.04 -0.02 10.67
C SER A 74 -29.51 1.15 9.81
N ASP A 75 -28.62 2.13 9.59
CA ASP A 75 -28.87 3.28 8.73
C ASP A 75 -28.33 3.07 7.32
N THR A 76 -29.01 2.21 6.56
CA THR A 76 -28.69 2.04 5.14
C THR A 76 -29.52 2.98 4.26
N ARG A 77 -28.88 3.61 3.26
CA ARG A 77 -29.52 4.51 2.30
C ARG A 77 -29.11 4.20 0.86
N ASN A 78 -30.01 4.53 -0.06
CA ASN A 78 -29.77 4.45 -1.50
C ASN A 78 -29.40 5.84 -2.04
N LEU A 79 -28.34 5.91 -2.84
CA LEU A 79 -27.92 7.13 -3.53
C LEU A 79 -27.85 6.83 -5.03
N MET A 80 -28.59 7.60 -5.82
CA MET A 80 -28.70 7.41 -7.27
C MET A 80 -27.60 8.19 -8.00
N PHE A 81 -26.95 7.55 -8.97
CA PHE A 81 -25.88 8.14 -9.76
C PHE A 81 -25.85 7.53 -11.17
N ASP A 82 -25.58 8.35 -12.19
CA ASP A 82 -25.47 7.88 -13.57
C ASP A 82 -24.20 7.03 -13.79
N ARG A 83 -23.17 7.24 -12.97
CA ARG A 83 -21.86 6.58 -13.06
C ARG A 83 -21.26 6.36 -11.69
N VAL A 84 -20.61 5.21 -11.51
CA VAL A 84 -19.89 4.84 -10.28
C VAL A 84 -18.45 4.48 -10.64
N ILE A 85 -17.48 5.07 -9.93
CA ILE A 85 -16.05 4.76 -10.07
C ILE A 85 -15.59 4.08 -8.78
N LEU A 86 -15.11 2.84 -8.89
CA LEU A 86 -14.56 2.08 -7.76
C LEU A 86 -13.05 2.29 -7.66
N ALA A 87 -12.63 3.19 -6.76
CA ALA A 87 -11.23 3.45 -6.41
C ALA A 87 -10.93 3.03 -4.96
N VAL A 88 -11.34 1.79 -4.62
CA VAL A 88 -11.48 1.30 -3.23
C VAL A 88 -10.18 0.79 -2.59
N GLY A 89 -9.11 0.64 -3.37
CA GLY A 89 -7.87 0.01 -2.92
C GLY A 89 -7.97 -1.52 -2.83
N HIS A 90 -6.82 -2.17 -2.75
CA HIS A 90 -6.73 -3.63 -2.83
C HIS A 90 -7.23 -4.36 -1.56
N SER A 91 -7.25 -3.67 -0.41
CA SER A 91 -7.74 -4.24 0.86
C SER A 91 -9.27 -4.20 1.03
N ALA A 92 -10.04 -3.68 0.07
CA ALA A 92 -11.51 -3.61 0.12
C ALA A 92 -12.18 -4.97 -0.19
N ARG A 93 -11.89 -5.98 0.64
CA ARG A 93 -12.31 -7.37 0.41
C ARG A 93 -13.82 -7.54 0.34
N ASP A 94 -14.55 -6.77 1.14
CA ASP A 94 -16.01 -6.69 1.12
C ASP A 94 -16.54 -6.24 -0.24
N VAL A 95 -15.94 -5.21 -0.84
CA VAL A 95 -16.29 -4.73 -2.19
C VAL A 95 -16.00 -5.81 -3.24
N TYR A 96 -14.87 -6.52 -3.17
CA TYR A 96 -14.60 -7.62 -4.11
C TYR A 96 -15.61 -8.77 -3.99
N ARG A 97 -16.05 -9.11 -2.77
CA ARG A 97 -17.13 -10.10 -2.55
C ARG A 97 -18.46 -9.63 -3.11
N MET A 98 -18.82 -8.36 -2.89
CA MET A 98 -20.00 -7.73 -3.48
C MET A 98 -19.95 -7.80 -5.02
N LEU A 99 -18.80 -7.50 -5.63
CA LEU A 99 -18.62 -7.61 -7.09
C LEU A 99 -18.80 -9.05 -7.60
N LEU A 100 -18.29 -10.05 -6.88
CA LEU A 100 -18.53 -11.46 -7.21
C LEU A 100 -20.02 -11.83 -7.15
N HIS A 101 -20.76 -11.36 -6.15
CA HIS A 101 -22.20 -11.58 -6.03
C HIS A 101 -22.98 -10.98 -7.21
N HIS A 102 -22.50 -9.87 -7.77
CA HIS A 102 -23.03 -9.26 -9.00
C HIS A 102 -22.52 -9.91 -10.29
N ASN A 103 -21.82 -11.04 -10.21
CA ASN A 103 -21.21 -11.73 -11.36
C ASN A 103 -20.27 -10.84 -12.18
N VAL A 104 -19.65 -9.83 -11.54
CA VAL A 104 -18.61 -9.04 -12.18
C VAL A 104 -17.38 -9.91 -12.37
N ASN A 105 -16.84 -9.92 -13.59
CA ASN A 105 -15.65 -10.70 -13.90
C ASN A 105 -14.44 -10.17 -13.11
N LEU A 106 -13.97 -10.96 -12.15
CA LEU A 106 -12.74 -10.70 -11.40
C LEU A 106 -11.69 -11.73 -11.79
N MET A 107 -10.49 -11.24 -12.11
CA MET A 107 -9.36 -12.11 -12.43
C MET A 107 -8.36 -12.12 -11.27
N PRO A 108 -7.97 -13.30 -10.79
CA PRO A 108 -6.88 -13.42 -9.82
C PRO A 108 -5.59 -12.82 -10.37
N LYS A 109 -4.81 -12.19 -9.49
CA LYS A 109 -3.53 -11.55 -9.81
C LYS A 109 -2.45 -12.02 -8.85
N ASP A 110 -1.30 -12.39 -9.39
CA ASP A 110 -0.12 -12.71 -8.59
C ASP A 110 0.29 -11.50 -7.72
N PHE A 111 0.79 -11.79 -6.53
CA PHE A 111 1.18 -10.77 -5.56
C PHE A 111 2.46 -11.21 -4.84
N SER A 112 2.96 -10.36 -3.94
CA SER A 112 4.19 -10.64 -3.20
C SER A 112 3.97 -10.47 -1.72
N VAL A 113 4.51 -11.42 -0.96
CA VAL A 113 4.40 -11.47 0.50
C VAL A 113 5.76 -11.70 1.11
N GLY A 114 5.90 -11.37 2.38
CA GLY A 114 7.12 -11.61 3.11
C GLY A 114 7.10 -10.87 4.43
N LEU A 115 8.26 -10.39 4.84
CA LEU A 115 8.51 -9.86 6.17
C LEU A 115 9.14 -8.47 6.09
N ARG A 116 8.89 -7.64 7.11
CA ARG A 116 9.62 -6.38 7.29
C ARG A 116 10.90 -6.67 8.07
N VAL A 117 12.03 -6.18 7.55
CA VAL A 117 13.33 -6.22 8.24
C VAL A 117 13.69 -4.81 8.67
N GLU A 118 14.23 -4.67 9.89
CA GLU A 118 14.80 -3.43 10.40
C GLU A 118 16.31 -3.57 10.63
N HIS A 119 17.06 -2.53 10.28
CA HIS A 119 18.49 -2.39 10.57
C HIS A 119 18.74 -1.00 11.17
N PRO A 120 19.77 -0.81 12.00
CA PRO A 120 20.21 0.53 12.36
C PRO A 120 20.47 1.35 11.10
N GLN A 121 19.90 2.55 10.99
CA GLN A 121 20.07 3.39 9.80
C GLN A 121 21.54 3.77 9.59
N GLU A 122 22.31 3.91 10.67
CA GLU A 122 23.76 4.14 10.63
C GLU A 122 24.52 3.02 9.91
N LEU A 123 24.11 1.76 10.08
CA LEU A 123 24.69 0.63 9.35
C LEU A 123 24.42 0.74 7.85
N ILE A 124 23.20 1.12 7.46
CA ILE A 124 22.89 1.32 6.03
C ILE A 124 23.65 2.52 5.46
N ASN A 125 23.78 3.60 6.23
CA ASN A 125 24.56 4.77 5.84
C ASN A 125 26.03 4.40 5.61
N SER A 126 26.64 3.60 6.49
CA SER A 126 28.04 3.17 6.36
C SER A 126 28.26 2.25 5.17
N ILE A 127 27.33 1.32 4.90
CA ILE A 127 27.39 0.44 3.73
C ILE A 127 27.29 1.23 2.42
N GLN A 128 26.37 2.20 2.32
CA GLN A 128 26.12 2.92 1.07
C GLN A 128 27.14 4.04 0.80
N TYR A 129 27.64 4.69 1.84
CA TYR A 129 28.43 5.92 1.70
C TYR A 129 29.85 5.83 2.27
N SER A 130 30.21 4.76 2.97
CA SER A 130 31.54 4.58 3.58
C SER A 130 31.95 5.81 4.41
N SER A 131 33.06 6.47 4.10
CA SER A 131 33.54 7.68 4.80
C SER A 131 32.54 8.84 4.81
N LEU A 132 31.68 8.94 3.78
CA LEU A 132 30.65 9.96 3.68
C LEU A 132 29.43 9.68 4.58
N ALA A 133 29.36 8.54 5.27
CA ALA A 133 28.26 8.25 6.19
C ALA A 133 28.15 9.29 7.32
N SER A 134 29.28 9.86 7.74
CA SER A 134 29.34 10.97 8.72
C SER A 134 28.70 12.28 8.23
N GLU A 135 28.49 12.41 6.91
CA GLU A 135 27.84 13.57 6.30
C GLU A 135 26.31 13.40 6.19
N VAL A 136 25.76 12.24 6.57
CA VAL A 136 24.32 12.06 6.77
C VAL A 136 23.91 12.74 8.08
N ARG A 137 23.03 13.74 8.01
CA ARG A 137 22.52 14.46 9.20
C ARG A 137 21.00 14.41 9.27
N ASP A 138 20.41 13.22 9.47
CA ASP A 138 18.97 13.01 9.62
C ASP A 138 18.11 13.78 8.60
N GLY A 139 18.46 13.62 7.32
CA GLY A 139 17.79 14.28 6.19
C GLY A 139 18.19 15.73 5.93
N ARG A 140 19.19 16.25 6.66
CA ARG A 140 19.78 17.59 6.50
C ARG A 140 21.28 17.55 6.21
N GLY A 141 21.80 16.37 5.88
CA GLY A 141 23.20 16.13 5.56
C GLY A 141 23.58 16.62 4.16
N LYS A 142 24.88 16.59 3.85
CA LYS A 142 25.35 16.82 2.46
C LYS A 142 24.94 15.67 1.54
N VAL A 143 24.81 14.47 2.11
CA VAL A 143 24.26 13.28 1.47
C VAL A 143 22.91 12.93 2.13
N PRO A 144 21.94 12.38 1.35
CA PRO A 144 20.64 12.01 1.89
C PRO A 144 20.76 10.81 2.85
N VAL A 145 19.70 10.55 3.61
CA VAL A 145 19.61 9.31 4.41
C VAL A 145 19.59 8.11 3.47
N ALA A 146 20.50 7.18 3.69
CA ALA A 146 20.79 6.11 2.73
C ALA A 146 19.58 5.17 2.53
N ASP A 147 19.30 4.87 1.26
CA ASP A 147 18.33 3.86 0.87
C ASP A 147 19.02 2.62 0.26
N TYR A 148 18.26 1.55 0.01
CA TYR A 148 18.75 0.41 -0.74
C TYR A 148 17.64 -0.23 -1.58
N LYS A 149 18.07 -0.95 -2.62
CA LYS A 149 17.24 -1.86 -3.40
C LYS A 149 18.05 -3.14 -3.66
N VAL A 150 17.55 -4.26 -3.17
CA VAL A 150 18.20 -5.58 -3.34
C VAL A 150 17.26 -6.55 -4.03
N VAL A 151 17.84 -7.43 -4.84
CA VAL A 151 17.15 -8.51 -5.55
C VAL A 151 18.07 -9.73 -5.53
N LYS A 152 17.53 -10.90 -5.20
CA LYS A 152 18.21 -12.19 -5.27
C LYS A 152 17.30 -13.19 -5.97
N TYR A 153 17.79 -13.76 -7.06
CA TYR A 153 17.20 -14.94 -7.66
C TYR A 153 17.65 -16.18 -6.89
N VAL A 154 16.70 -17.03 -6.54
CA VAL A 154 16.90 -18.27 -5.79
C VAL A 154 16.72 -19.41 -6.77
N ASN A 155 17.81 -20.09 -7.09
CA ASN A 155 17.82 -21.31 -7.90
C ASN A 155 17.67 -22.52 -6.96
N GLU A 156 17.07 -23.60 -7.45
CA GLU A 156 16.74 -24.82 -6.68
C GLU A 156 17.94 -25.47 -5.98
N GLU A 157 19.16 -25.28 -6.49
CA GLU A 157 20.40 -25.82 -5.89
C GLU A 157 20.68 -25.34 -4.46
N ASN A 158 20.01 -24.27 -3.99
CA ASN A 158 20.22 -23.69 -2.66
C ASN A 158 19.01 -23.84 -1.72
N VAL A 159 18.03 -24.69 -2.05
CA VAL A 159 16.80 -24.86 -1.26
C VAL A 159 16.59 -26.35 -1.01
N GLU A 160 16.35 -26.74 0.25
CA GLU A 160 15.97 -28.12 0.55
C GLU A 160 14.74 -28.53 -0.26
N PRO A 161 14.69 -29.76 -0.81
CA PRO A 161 13.62 -30.18 -1.69
C PRO A 161 12.28 -30.09 -0.96
N THR A 162 11.45 -29.13 -1.41
CA THR A 162 10.06 -29.05 -0.99
C THR A 162 9.21 -29.82 -2.00
N ASN A 163 8.16 -30.50 -1.52
CA ASN A 163 7.27 -31.38 -2.31
C ASN A 163 6.45 -30.66 -3.41
N THR A 164 6.89 -29.51 -3.91
CA THR A 164 6.26 -28.77 -5.00
C THR A 164 6.96 -29.10 -6.31
N SER A 165 6.33 -29.98 -7.08
CA SER A 165 6.72 -30.31 -8.45
C SER A 165 6.51 -29.10 -9.38
N GLY A 166 7.59 -28.38 -9.67
CA GLY A 166 7.62 -27.34 -10.70
C GLY A 166 8.83 -26.43 -10.53
N GLU A 167 9.62 -26.29 -11.61
CA GLU A 167 10.75 -25.36 -11.69
C GLU A 167 10.28 -23.93 -11.39
N LEU A 168 10.42 -23.49 -10.15
CA LEU A 168 10.00 -22.17 -9.71
C LEU A 168 11.25 -21.37 -9.37
N ASN A 169 11.79 -20.68 -10.37
CA ASN A 169 12.75 -19.60 -10.18
C ASN A 169 12.10 -18.50 -9.35
N ARG A 170 12.28 -18.53 -8.03
CA ARG A 170 11.77 -17.52 -7.12
C ARG A 170 12.74 -16.35 -7.08
N SER A 171 12.21 -15.15 -6.94
CA SER A 171 13.00 -13.97 -6.63
C SER A 171 12.58 -13.40 -5.28
N CYS A 172 13.57 -13.09 -4.46
CA CYS A 172 13.38 -12.32 -3.23
C CYS A 172 13.90 -10.91 -3.48
N TYR A 173 13.13 -9.88 -3.12
CA TYR A 173 13.52 -8.50 -3.34
C TYR A 173 13.02 -7.58 -2.24
N SER A 174 13.71 -6.45 -2.07
CA SER A 174 13.27 -5.39 -1.17
C SER A 174 12.16 -4.56 -1.79
N PHE A 175 11.10 -4.31 -1.03
CA PHE A 175 9.95 -3.50 -1.40
C PHE A 175 9.65 -2.44 -0.33
N CYS A 176 9.21 -1.26 -0.77
CA CYS A 176 8.80 -0.15 0.12
C CYS A 176 9.86 0.16 1.21
N MET A 177 11.11 0.30 0.78
CA MET A 177 12.23 0.65 1.66
C MET A 177 12.02 2.07 2.23
N CYS A 178 12.13 2.20 3.54
CA CYS A 178 11.86 3.40 4.33
C CYS A 178 13.11 3.76 5.14
N PRO A 179 13.97 4.67 4.63
CA PRO A 179 15.12 5.17 5.37
C PRO A 179 14.64 6.01 6.57
N GLY A 180 15.27 5.81 7.71
CA GLY A 180 14.95 6.51 8.96
C GLY A 180 13.45 6.51 9.23
N GLY A 181 12.83 5.35 9.04
CA GLY A 181 11.40 5.12 9.15
C GLY A 181 11.00 4.24 10.33
N GLN A 182 9.79 3.70 10.25
CA GLN A 182 9.24 2.78 11.23
C GLN A 182 8.35 1.75 10.54
N VAL A 183 8.31 0.54 11.11
CA VAL A 183 7.29 -0.47 10.78
C VAL A 183 5.97 -0.04 11.40
N VAL A 184 4.88 -0.20 10.65
CA VAL A 184 3.52 0.17 11.08
C VAL A 184 2.57 -1.01 10.95
N LEU A 185 1.67 -1.13 11.92
CA LEU A 185 0.52 -2.02 11.82
C LEU A 185 -0.49 -1.46 10.82
N THR A 186 -0.89 -2.28 9.86
CA THR A 186 -1.84 -1.91 8.80
C THR A 186 -2.95 -2.95 8.65
N SER A 187 -3.23 -3.71 9.71
CA SER A 187 -4.36 -4.64 9.76
C SER A 187 -5.68 -3.90 9.58
N THR A 188 -6.55 -4.44 8.72
CA THR A 188 -7.93 -4.00 8.53
C THR A 188 -8.94 -4.92 9.23
N ASP A 189 -8.51 -6.10 9.66
CA ASP A 189 -9.28 -7.09 10.41
C ASP A 189 -8.60 -7.37 11.76
N PRO A 190 -9.33 -7.35 12.90
CA PRO A 190 -8.77 -7.64 14.22
C PRO A 190 -8.15 -9.03 14.37
N SER A 191 -8.56 -9.99 13.54
CA SER A 191 -8.03 -11.37 13.54
C SER A 191 -6.75 -11.52 12.72
N GLU A 192 -6.32 -10.47 12.01
CA GLU A 192 -5.17 -10.50 11.11
C GLU A 192 -4.05 -9.58 11.57
N LEU A 193 -2.82 -9.97 11.25
CA LEU A 193 -1.64 -9.13 11.40
C LEU A 193 -1.08 -8.75 10.03
N CYS A 194 -1.21 -7.48 9.67
CA CYS A 194 -0.59 -6.91 8.47
C CYS A 194 0.35 -5.78 8.89
N ILE A 195 1.54 -5.75 8.29
CA ILE A 195 2.56 -4.74 8.57
C ILE A 195 3.02 -4.06 7.28
N ASN A 196 3.33 -2.78 7.38
CA ASN A 196 3.96 -2.00 6.32
C ASN A 196 5.06 -1.09 6.90
N GLY A 197 5.55 -0.14 6.12
CA GLY A 197 6.57 0.81 6.54
C GLY A 197 6.16 2.22 6.17
N MET A 198 6.59 3.18 6.98
CA MET A 198 6.48 4.59 6.68
C MET A 198 7.73 5.34 7.13
N SER A 199 7.91 6.55 6.59
CA SER A 199 8.89 7.50 7.10
C SER A 199 8.35 8.92 7.05
N PHE A 200 8.78 9.74 7.99
CA PHE A 200 8.55 11.18 7.94
C PHE A 200 9.45 11.85 6.90
N SER A 201 9.16 13.10 6.56
CA SER A 201 9.89 13.87 5.55
C SER A 201 11.39 13.97 5.86
N ARG A 202 11.74 14.04 7.16
CA ARG A 202 13.12 14.10 7.65
C ARG A 202 13.87 12.77 7.64
N ARG A 203 13.17 11.63 7.63
CA ARG A 203 13.81 10.30 7.71
C ARG A 203 14.80 10.18 8.89
N ALA A 204 14.36 10.59 10.08
CA ALA A 204 15.21 10.76 11.27
C ALA A 204 15.06 9.64 12.32
N SER A 205 14.31 8.57 12.03
CA SER A 205 14.27 7.41 12.94
C SER A 205 15.62 6.68 12.93
N LYS A 206 15.90 5.99 14.04
CA LYS A 206 17.11 5.14 14.17
C LYS A 206 17.12 3.93 13.25
N TRP A 207 15.97 3.58 12.65
CA TRP A 207 15.80 2.37 11.87
C TRP A 207 15.63 2.65 10.38
N ALA A 208 16.36 1.89 9.56
CA ALA A 208 16.02 1.63 8.17
C ALA A 208 15.15 0.37 8.11
N ASN A 209 14.07 0.38 7.33
CA ASN A 209 13.29 -0.84 7.15
C ASN A 209 12.81 -1.05 5.70
N SER A 210 12.67 -2.30 5.27
CA SER A 210 12.04 -2.66 4.00
C SER A 210 11.27 -3.96 4.15
N ALA A 211 10.24 -4.16 3.32
CA ALA A 211 9.71 -5.50 3.15
C ALA A 211 10.71 -6.31 2.30
N LEU A 212 11.08 -7.52 2.71
CA LEU A 212 11.71 -8.52 1.85
C LEU A 212 10.62 -9.50 1.44
N VAL A 213 10.31 -9.52 0.14
CA VAL A 213 9.13 -10.22 -0.39
C VAL A 213 9.52 -11.20 -1.47
N VAL A 214 8.70 -12.24 -1.61
CA VAL A 214 8.73 -13.22 -2.70
C VAL A 214 7.39 -13.20 -3.41
N THR A 215 7.42 -13.37 -4.73
CA THR A 215 6.19 -13.50 -5.53
C THR A 215 5.54 -14.84 -5.30
N VAL A 216 4.23 -14.82 -5.01
CA VAL A 216 3.39 -15.99 -4.93
C VAL A 216 2.55 -16.04 -6.21
N PHE A 217 2.78 -17.10 -6.99
CA PHE A 217 2.03 -17.35 -8.20
C PHE A 217 0.74 -18.11 -7.89
N LEU A 218 -0.28 -17.88 -8.70
CA LEU A 218 -1.55 -18.63 -8.70
C LEU A 218 -1.37 -20.14 -8.60
N ALA A 219 -0.44 -20.72 -9.37
CA ALA A 219 -0.17 -22.15 -9.35
C ALA A 219 0.34 -22.67 -7.99
N GLY A 220 1.09 -21.84 -7.25
CA GLY A 220 1.63 -22.21 -5.93
C GLY A 220 0.63 -22.09 -4.79
N PHE A 221 -0.48 -21.37 -4.97
CA PHE A 221 -1.45 -21.09 -3.92
C PHE A 221 -2.27 -22.34 -3.52
N TRP A 222 -2.59 -23.20 -4.50
CA TRP A 222 -3.33 -24.44 -4.28
C TRP A 222 -2.53 -25.49 -3.47
N CYS A 223 -1.20 -25.44 -3.52
CA CYS A 223 -0.32 -26.38 -2.80
C CYS A 223 -0.34 -26.18 -1.27
N PHE A 224 -0.80 -25.04 -0.75
CA PHE A 224 -0.82 -24.75 0.68
C PHE A 224 -2.19 -24.98 1.35
N GLY A 225 -3.18 -25.54 0.63
CA GLY A 225 -4.52 -25.77 1.17
C GLY A 225 -5.28 -24.49 1.53
N MET A 226 -4.84 -23.34 1.02
CA MET A 226 -5.46 -22.04 1.26
C MET A 226 -6.49 -21.73 0.18
N SER A 227 -7.68 -21.28 0.58
CA SER A 227 -8.70 -20.78 -0.35
C SER A 227 -8.34 -19.38 -0.83
N TRP A 228 -8.41 -19.14 -2.15
CA TRP A 228 -8.15 -17.82 -2.75
C TRP A 228 -9.09 -16.74 -2.20
N THR A 229 -10.28 -17.13 -1.74
CA THR A 229 -11.25 -16.23 -1.11
C THR A 229 -10.76 -15.61 0.21
N SER A 230 -9.71 -16.18 0.80
CA SER A 230 -9.13 -15.75 2.08
C SER A 230 -7.94 -14.80 1.93
N CYS A 231 -7.28 -14.75 0.77
CA CYS A 231 -6.11 -13.90 0.54
C CYS A 231 -6.39 -12.84 -0.52
N TRP A 232 -7.08 -11.80 -0.09
CA TRP A 232 -7.09 -10.53 -0.81
C TRP A 232 -6.08 -9.63 -0.11
N CYS A 233 -4.85 -9.59 -0.61
CA CYS A 233 -3.87 -8.62 -0.14
C CYS A 233 -4.19 -7.26 -0.72
#